data_AF-A0A951I0Q9-F1
#
_entry.id   AF-A0A951I0Q9-F1
#
_cell.length_a   1.000
_cell.length_b   1.000
_cell.length_c   1.000
_cell.angle_alpha   90.00
_cell.angle_beta   90.00
_cell.angle_gamma   90.00
#
_symmetry.space_group_name_H-M   'P 1'
#
loop_
_entity.id
_entity.type
_entity.pdbx_description
1 polymer ?
#
loop_
_entity_poly.entity_id
_entity_poly.type
_entity_poly.pdbx_seq_one_letter_code
_entity_poly.pdbx_strand_id
1 'polypeptide(L)'
;MSFFDLLQLSLRNLREAKLRATLTTMGVIVGVAMIVTMMSFGLGLQRNTIQRFKELDLFNEITVFGKSLSSLATAAQKNSNNNNNNNGDNRANRDREARGRPDKEPDKIIDDAALAELAKIPGVASVEPAIFINVYVRSNNHVQVQNIGGALVPNAATRFKEFVAGGMMSAPDAGEAVVDQEFARNFGYARPEDAIGKTIDLLAPPEKGKGAEEEEESPNFFGIPLEDEEGKSETAPSDALVARTYRIAGV
;
A
#
# COMPACT_ATOMS: atom_id res chain seq x y z
N MET A 1 41.97 58.03 -2.34
CA MET A 1 42.62 56.73 -2.60
C MET A 1 41.67 55.88 -3.41
N SER A 2 42.15 55.25 -4.48
CA SER A 2 41.32 54.40 -5.33
C SER A 2 40.97 53.10 -4.61
N PHE A 3 39.71 52.66 -4.68
CA PHE A 3 39.27 51.36 -4.18
C PHE A 3 40.08 50.21 -4.77
N PHE A 4 40.54 50.38 -6.01
CA PHE A 4 41.37 49.42 -6.72
C PHE A 4 42.76 49.25 -6.08
N ASP A 5 43.30 50.32 -5.50
CA ASP A 5 44.62 50.32 -4.87
C ASP A 5 44.59 49.56 -3.52
N LEU A 6 43.50 49.74 -2.75
CA LEU A 6 43.25 48.98 -1.51
C LEU A 6 43.05 47.47 -1.79
N LEU A 7 42.36 47.13 -2.89
CA LEU A 7 42.18 45.75 -3.32
C LEU A 7 43.53 45.12 -3.72
N GLN A 8 44.36 45.85 -4.47
CA GLN A 8 45.67 45.39 -4.90
C GLN A 8 46.62 45.16 -3.72
N LEU A 9 46.58 46.03 -2.71
CA LEU A 9 47.37 45.91 -1.50
C LEU A 9 46.93 44.68 -0.66
N SER A 10 45.62 44.45 -0.54
CA SER A 10 45.06 43.27 0.15
C SER A 10 45.40 41.96 -0.56
N LEU A 11 45.35 41.93 -1.91
CA LEU A 11 45.69 40.76 -2.71
C LEU A 11 47.17 40.39 -2.62
N ARG A 12 48.05 41.39 -2.52
CA ARG A 12 49.49 41.17 -2.33
C ARG A 12 49.79 40.58 -0.96
N ASN A 13 49.11 41.06 0.09
CA ASN A 13 49.21 40.51 1.45
C ASN A 13 48.73 39.05 1.53
N LEU A 14 47.64 38.70 0.83
CA LEU A 14 47.17 37.31 0.70
C LEU A 14 48.17 36.39 -0.01
N ARG A 15 48.90 36.90 -1.03
CA ARG A 15 49.94 36.14 -1.76
C ARG A 15 51.21 35.90 -0.95
N GLU A 16 51.43 36.63 0.13
CA GLU A 16 52.58 36.43 1.03
C GLU A 16 52.29 35.30 2.04
N ALA A 17 51.05 35.20 2.52
CA ALA A 17 50.57 34.18 3.46
C ALA A 17 49.88 32.97 2.77
N LYS A 18 50.48 32.44 1.69
CA LYS A 18 49.86 31.43 0.80
C LYS A 18 49.28 30.21 1.51
N LEU A 19 49.98 29.66 2.50
CA LEU A 19 49.62 28.39 3.15
C LEU A 19 48.39 28.55 4.06
N ARG A 20 48.35 29.63 4.84
CA ARG A 20 47.21 29.93 5.71
C ARG A 20 45.99 30.35 4.89
N ALA A 21 46.18 31.20 3.89
CA ALA A 21 45.11 31.70 3.04
C ALA A 21 44.45 30.58 2.20
N THR A 22 45.22 29.62 1.70
CA THR A 22 44.68 28.47 0.95
C THR A 22 43.94 27.48 1.85
N LEU A 23 44.46 27.20 3.06
CA LEU A 23 43.82 26.26 3.97
C LEU A 23 42.46 26.78 4.47
N THR A 24 42.34 28.08 4.76
CA THR A 24 41.07 28.68 5.20
C THR A 24 40.07 28.79 4.06
N THR A 25 40.49 29.19 2.84
CA THR A 25 39.57 29.22 1.70
C THR A 25 39.10 27.83 1.29
N MET A 26 39.96 26.80 1.37
CA MET A 26 39.56 25.41 1.14
C MET A 26 38.50 24.96 2.15
N GLY A 27 38.67 25.29 3.44
CA GLY A 27 37.66 24.99 4.47
C GLY A 27 36.31 25.64 4.17
N VAL A 28 36.31 26.91 3.76
CA VAL A 28 35.08 27.63 3.37
C VAL A 28 34.45 27.01 2.13
N ILE A 29 35.24 26.67 1.11
CA ILE A 29 34.73 26.04 -0.13
C ILE A 29 34.07 24.69 0.17
N VAL A 30 34.72 23.83 0.98
CA VAL A 30 34.17 22.53 1.35
C VAL A 30 32.88 22.69 2.18
N GLY A 31 32.85 23.65 3.11
CA GLY A 31 31.66 23.92 3.92
C GLY A 31 30.47 24.39 3.09
N VAL A 32 30.68 25.36 2.20
CA VAL A 32 29.62 25.86 1.32
C VAL A 32 29.17 24.77 0.34
N ALA A 33 30.10 23.99 -0.23
CA ALA A 33 29.78 22.89 -1.12
C ALA A 33 28.87 21.85 -0.44
N MET A 34 29.19 21.41 0.78
CA MET A 34 28.38 20.45 1.54
C MET A 34 26.94 20.95 1.78
N ILE A 35 26.78 22.20 2.21
CA ILE A 35 25.46 22.78 2.47
C ILE A 35 24.64 22.84 1.18
N VAL A 36 25.26 23.29 0.08
CA VAL A 36 24.60 23.37 -1.23
C VAL A 36 24.24 21.98 -1.77
N THR A 37 25.11 20.98 -1.60
CA THR A 37 24.83 19.59 -2.00
C THR A 37 23.66 19.02 -1.22
N MET A 38 23.64 19.17 0.11
CA MET A 38 22.55 18.66 0.95
C MET A 38 21.22 19.34 0.61
N MET A 39 21.23 20.65 0.40
CA MET A 39 20.04 21.41 -0.01
C MET A 39 19.54 20.97 -1.39
N SER A 40 20.44 20.79 -2.36
CA SER A 40 20.09 20.36 -3.72
C SER A 40 19.56 18.93 -3.75
N PHE A 41 20.17 18.03 -2.98
CA PHE A 41 19.72 16.65 -2.85
C PHE A 41 18.34 16.58 -2.18
N GLY A 42 18.15 17.29 -1.06
CA GLY A 42 16.86 17.33 -0.36
C GLY A 42 15.73 17.86 -1.23
N LEU A 43 15.96 19.00 -1.91
CA LEU A 43 14.97 19.56 -2.84
C LEU A 43 14.76 18.67 -4.07
N GLY A 44 15.80 18.00 -4.56
CA GLY A 44 15.73 17.07 -5.67
C GLY A 44 14.85 15.85 -5.35
N LEU A 45 15.08 15.22 -4.20
CA LEU A 45 14.25 14.12 -3.71
C LEU A 45 12.79 14.56 -3.52
N GLN A 46 12.57 15.70 -2.87
CA GLN A 46 11.22 16.22 -2.66
C GLN A 46 10.49 16.44 -3.99
N ARG A 47 11.16 17.05 -4.99
CA ARG A 47 10.57 17.25 -6.31
C ARG A 47 10.28 15.93 -7.01
N ASN A 48 11.18 14.96 -6.95
CA ASN A 48 10.99 13.65 -7.57
C ASN A 48 9.79 12.91 -6.95
N THR A 49 9.69 12.88 -5.63
CA THR A 49 8.57 12.24 -4.94
C THR A 49 7.25 12.95 -5.23
N ILE A 50 7.22 14.29 -5.19
CA ILE A 50 6.00 15.06 -5.49
C ILE A 50 5.57 14.87 -6.96
N GLN A 51 6.52 14.85 -7.90
CA GLN A 51 6.22 14.64 -9.31
C GLN A 51 5.63 13.24 -9.54
N ARG A 52 6.25 12.19 -9.00
CA ARG A 52 5.71 10.83 -9.05
C ARG A 52 4.29 10.75 -8.47
N PHE A 53 4.05 11.38 -7.33
CA PHE A 53 2.70 11.40 -6.74
C PHE A 53 1.68 12.19 -7.56
N LYS A 54 2.10 13.26 -8.26
CA LYS A 54 1.24 13.99 -9.20
C LYS A 54 0.94 13.17 -10.45
N GLU A 55 1.91 12.45 -10.99
CA GLU A 55 1.73 11.54 -12.14
C GLU A 55 0.75 10.42 -11.79
N LEU A 56 0.79 9.92 -10.56
CA LEU A 56 -0.14 8.91 -10.03
C LEU A 56 -1.50 9.48 -9.63
N ASP A 57 -1.73 10.79 -9.78
CA ASP A 57 -2.97 11.50 -9.43
C ASP A 57 -3.44 11.29 -7.97
N LEU A 58 -2.53 10.86 -7.09
CA LEU A 58 -2.85 10.45 -5.72
C LEU A 58 -3.33 11.62 -4.85
N PHE A 59 -2.98 12.85 -5.24
CA PHE A 59 -3.45 14.07 -4.56
C PHE A 59 -4.93 14.37 -4.80
N ASN A 60 -5.53 13.76 -5.83
CA ASN A 60 -6.94 13.92 -6.17
C ASN A 60 -7.77 12.66 -5.81
N GLU A 61 -7.16 11.67 -5.15
CA GLU A 61 -7.85 10.46 -4.69
C GLU A 61 -8.29 10.60 -3.23
N ILE A 62 -9.58 10.38 -2.96
CA ILE A 62 -10.14 10.35 -1.61
C ILE A 62 -10.72 8.95 -1.38
N THR A 63 -10.10 8.19 -0.48
CA THR A 63 -10.61 6.88 -0.07
C THR A 63 -11.65 7.06 1.04
N VAL A 64 -12.88 6.61 0.77
CA VAL A 64 -13.99 6.63 1.74
C VAL A 64 -14.15 5.24 2.33
N PHE A 65 -14.02 5.11 3.65
CA PHE A 65 -14.19 3.84 4.36
C PHE A 65 -15.59 3.75 4.99
N GLY A 66 -16.23 2.59 4.87
CA GLY A 66 -17.54 2.30 5.46
C GLY A 66 -17.45 1.72 6.87
N LYS A 67 -18.60 1.63 7.54
CA LYS A 67 -18.79 1.17 8.94
C LYS A 67 -18.00 -0.11 9.28
N SER A 68 -18.02 -1.11 8.41
CA SER A 68 -17.45 -2.44 8.68
C SER A 68 -15.93 -2.44 8.82
N LEU A 69 -15.21 -1.62 8.05
CA LEU A 69 -13.75 -1.57 8.12
C LEU A 69 -13.28 -0.55 9.17
N SER A 70 -14.00 0.56 9.31
CA SER A 70 -13.73 1.55 10.36
C SER A 70 -13.97 1.00 11.77
N SER A 71 -15.01 0.18 11.97
CA SER A 71 -15.27 -0.49 13.25
C SER A 71 -14.22 -1.57 13.54
N LEU A 72 -13.71 -2.27 12.53
CA LEU A 72 -12.62 -3.23 12.68
C LEU A 72 -11.29 -2.54 13.03
N ALA A 73 -10.95 -1.45 12.35
CA ALA A 73 -9.75 -0.67 12.61
C ALA A 73 -9.77 -0.04 14.02
N THR A 74 -10.92 0.47 14.45
CA THR A 74 -11.11 1.02 15.80
C THR A 74 -11.17 -0.06 16.88
N ALA A 75 -11.73 -1.24 16.60
CA ALA A 75 -11.73 -2.39 17.51
C ALA A 75 -10.34 -3.01 17.68
N ALA A 76 -9.56 -3.13 16.61
CA ALA A 76 -8.17 -3.58 16.67
C ALA A 76 -7.31 -2.65 17.54
N GLN A 77 -7.54 -1.33 17.45
CA GLN A 77 -6.87 -0.35 18.31
C GLN A 77 -7.31 -0.45 19.77
N LYS A 78 -8.58 -0.76 20.03
CA LYS A 78 -9.12 -0.95 21.39
C LYS A 78 -8.51 -2.18 22.08
N ASN A 79 -8.27 -3.27 21.35
CA ASN A 79 -7.67 -4.48 21.90
C ASN A 79 -6.18 -4.32 22.28
N SER A 80 -5.46 -3.41 21.61
CA SER A 80 -4.05 -3.16 21.96
C SER A 80 -3.87 -2.37 23.27
N ASN A 81 -4.89 -1.62 23.71
CA ASN A 81 -4.80 -0.74 24.89
C ASN A 81 -5.34 -1.36 26.20
N ASN A 82 -6.01 -2.50 26.14
CA ASN A 82 -6.56 -3.16 27.34
C ASN A 82 -5.50 -3.91 28.18
N ASN A 83 -4.25 -4.01 27.73
CA ASN A 83 -3.18 -4.69 28.48
C ASN A 83 -2.42 -3.81 29.47
N ASN A 84 -2.73 -2.51 29.57
CA ASN A 84 -2.10 -1.60 30.54
C ASN A 84 -3.09 -1.12 31.60
N ASN A 85 -3.64 -2.07 32.37
CA ASN A 85 -4.31 -1.76 33.63
C ASN A 85 -3.27 -1.51 34.73
N ASN A 86 -2.57 -0.37 34.65
CA ASN A 86 -1.95 0.23 35.82
C ASN A 86 -2.70 1.51 36.17
N ASN A 87 -3.36 1.41 37.31
CA ASN A 87 -4.24 2.38 37.93
C ASN A 87 -3.43 3.65 38.28
N GLY A 88 -3.65 4.74 37.55
CA GLY A 88 -3.04 6.04 37.86
C GLY A 88 -3.35 7.11 36.82
N ASP A 89 -4.29 8.01 37.14
CA ASP A 89 -4.53 9.30 36.49
C ASP A 89 -4.81 9.32 34.97
N ASN A 90 -5.86 8.59 34.58
CA ASN A 90 -6.37 8.53 33.20
C ASN A 90 -7.26 9.72 32.78
N ARG A 91 -7.08 10.93 33.33
CA ARG A 91 -7.82 12.12 32.85
C ARG A 91 -7.19 12.72 31.59
N ALA A 92 -5.86 12.76 31.50
CA ALA A 92 -5.16 13.31 30.34
C ALA A 92 -5.25 12.42 29.08
N ASN A 93 -5.60 11.14 29.24
CA ASN A 93 -5.70 10.19 28.12
C ASN A 93 -7.09 10.20 27.46
N ARG A 94 -8.16 10.48 28.22
CA ARG A 94 -9.53 10.63 27.68
C ARG A 94 -9.66 11.79 26.70
N ASP A 95 -8.97 12.91 26.99
CA ASP A 95 -8.98 14.09 26.11
C ASP A 95 -8.16 13.88 24.82
N ARG A 96 -7.18 12.94 24.85
CA ARG A 96 -6.45 12.52 23.63
C ARG A 96 -7.26 11.53 22.80
N GLU A 97 -7.99 10.61 23.43
CA GLU A 97 -8.93 9.70 22.75
C GLU A 97 -10.11 10.41 22.10
N ALA A 98 -10.50 11.59 22.59
CA ALA A 98 -11.54 12.42 21.98
C ALA A 98 -11.09 13.14 20.71
N ARG A 99 -9.78 13.33 20.50
CA ARG A 99 -9.24 14.06 19.33
C ARG A 99 -9.03 13.21 18.08
N GLY A 100 -9.15 11.88 18.20
CA GLY A 100 -8.98 10.93 17.10
C GLY A 100 -10.25 10.17 16.71
N ARG A 101 -11.38 10.39 17.40
CA ARG A 101 -12.66 9.83 16.99
C ARG A 101 -13.23 10.69 15.87
N PRO A 102 -13.67 10.11 14.74
CA PRO A 102 -14.63 10.81 13.91
C PRO A 102 -15.85 11.11 14.80
N ASP A 103 -16.28 12.37 14.82
CA ASP A 103 -17.36 12.90 15.66
C ASP A 103 -18.72 12.21 15.40
N LYS A 104 -18.77 11.40 14.34
CA LYS A 104 -19.93 10.64 13.91
C LYS A 104 -19.46 9.24 13.53
N GLU A 105 -20.06 8.22 14.15
CA GLU A 105 -19.94 6.86 13.63
C GLU A 105 -20.45 6.88 12.18
N PRO A 106 -19.72 6.29 11.21
CA PRO A 106 -20.19 6.24 9.83
C PRO A 106 -21.50 5.45 9.77
N ASP A 107 -22.61 6.18 9.66
CA ASP A 107 -23.97 5.65 9.72
C ASP A 107 -24.35 4.83 8.47
N LYS A 108 -23.60 4.96 7.37
CA LYS A 108 -24.00 4.45 6.05
C LYS A 108 -23.08 3.33 5.55
N ILE A 109 -23.70 2.22 5.12
CA ILE A 109 -23.05 1.18 4.33
C ILE A 109 -22.77 1.76 2.95
N ILE A 110 -21.56 1.54 2.42
CA ILE A 110 -21.17 2.03 1.10
C ILE A 110 -21.67 1.02 0.06
N ASP A 111 -22.95 1.13 -0.28
CA ASP A 111 -23.58 0.39 -1.39
C ASP A 111 -23.54 1.23 -2.69
N ASP A 112 -23.97 0.65 -3.81
CA ASP A 112 -24.04 1.33 -5.12
C ASP A 112 -24.83 2.65 -5.07
N ALA A 113 -25.83 2.74 -4.19
CA ALA A 113 -26.58 3.97 -3.95
C ALA A 113 -25.71 5.08 -3.32
N ALA A 114 -24.76 4.73 -2.44
CA ALA A 114 -23.80 5.66 -1.89
C ALA A 114 -22.79 6.11 -2.95
N LEU A 115 -22.41 5.22 -3.87
CA LEU A 115 -21.56 5.56 -5.02
C LEU A 115 -22.21 6.67 -5.88
N ALA A 116 -23.51 6.52 -6.16
CA ALA A 116 -24.29 7.50 -6.95
C ALA A 116 -24.49 8.84 -6.23
N GLU A 117 -24.47 8.87 -4.89
CA GLU A 117 -24.50 10.11 -4.11
C GLU A 117 -23.14 10.79 -4.09
N LEU A 118 -22.05 10.04 -3.89
CA LEU A 118 -20.69 10.56 -3.90
C LEU A 118 -20.33 11.15 -5.27
N ALA A 119 -20.80 10.54 -6.36
CA ALA A 119 -20.61 11.04 -7.71
C ALA A 119 -21.30 12.40 -7.99
N LYS A 120 -22.31 12.79 -7.18
CA LYS A 120 -23.01 14.08 -7.33
C LYS A 120 -22.32 15.25 -6.63
N ILE A 121 -21.27 14.97 -5.85
CA ILE A 121 -20.53 16.02 -5.15
C ILE A 121 -19.76 16.86 -6.18
N PRO A 122 -19.87 18.20 -6.15
CA PRO A 122 -19.16 19.06 -7.08
C PRO A 122 -17.64 18.92 -6.89
N GLY A 123 -16.93 18.62 -7.99
CA GLY A 123 -15.48 18.41 -7.98
C GLY A 123 -15.05 16.94 -8.00
N VAL A 124 -15.97 15.99 -7.90
CA VAL A 124 -15.68 14.55 -8.02
C VAL A 124 -15.69 14.15 -9.50
N ALA A 125 -14.56 13.66 -10.01
CA ALA A 125 -14.42 13.25 -11.41
C ALA A 125 -14.90 11.82 -11.68
N SER A 126 -14.63 10.90 -10.75
CA SER A 126 -15.07 9.49 -10.81
C SER A 126 -15.14 8.93 -9.39
N VAL A 127 -16.00 7.93 -9.18
CA VAL A 127 -16.07 7.18 -7.92
C VAL A 127 -16.00 5.69 -8.26
N GLU A 128 -15.05 4.99 -7.66
CA GLU A 128 -14.81 3.57 -7.91
C GLU A 128 -14.80 2.80 -6.58
N PRO A 129 -15.49 1.65 -6.49
CA PRO A 129 -15.39 0.78 -5.33
C PRO A 129 -14.00 0.13 -5.26
N ALA A 130 -13.32 0.32 -4.13
CA ALA A 130 -12.04 -0.31 -3.87
C ALA A 130 -12.26 -1.59 -3.04
N ILE A 131 -12.35 -2.73 -3.71
CA ILE A 131 -12.53 -4.05 -3.07
C ILE A 131 -11.23 -4.81 -3.18
N PHE A 132 -10.65 -5.15 -2.03
CA PHE A 132 -9.38 -5.88 -1.94
C PHE A 132 -9.59 -7.17 -1.16
N ILE A 133 -9.19 -8.30 -1.75
CA ILE A 133 -9.30 -9.62 -1.13
C ILE A 133 -7.93 -10.29 -1.19
N ASN A 134 -7.48 -10.82 -0.06
CA ASN A 134 -6.31 -11.67 -0.03
C ASN A 134 -6.72 -13.09 -0.41
N VAL A 135 -6.14 -13.61 -1.49
CA VAL A 135 -6.40 -14.97 -1.96
C VAL A 135 -5.09 -15.67 -2.28
N TYR A 136 -5.09 -16.99 -2.17
CA TYR A 136 -3.96 -17.79 -2.60
C TYR A 136 -4.00 -17.88 -4.11
N VAL A 137 -2.96 -17.40 -4.76
CA VAL A 137 -2.85 -17.40 -6.21
C VAL A 137 -1.86 -18.46 -6.63
N ARG A 138 -2.29 -19.35 -7.52
CA ARG A 138 -1.43 -20.35 -8.16
C ARG A 138 -1.20 -19.96 -9.61
N SER A 139 0.05 -19.76 -9.97
CA SER A 139 0.47 -19.56 -11.36
C SER A 139 1.86 -20.14 -11.55
N ASN A 140 2.15 -20.71 -12.72
CA ASN A 140 3.49 -21.19 -13.09
C ASN A 140 4.18 -22.06 -12.00
N ASN A 141 3.44 -22.99 -11.38
CA ASN A 141 3.89 -23.89 -10.31
C ASN A 141 4.33 -23.22 -8.98
N HIS A 142 4.04 -21.93 -8.80
CA HIS A 142 4.21 -21.21 -7.55
C HIS A 142 2.84 -20.88 -6.94
N VAL A 143 2.74 -20.98 -5.61
CA VAL A 143 1.56 -20.59 -4.83
C VAL A 143 1.99 -19.50 -3.86
N GLN A 144 1.38 -18.32 -3.97
CA GLN A 144 1.62 -17.21 -3.06
C GLN A 144 0.30 -16.51 -2.74
N VAL A 145 0.20 -15.98 -1.52
CA VAL A 145 -0.90 -15.09 -1.17
C VAL A 145 -0.69 -13.77 -1.90
N GLN A 146 -1.68 -13.34 -2.65
CA GLN A 146 -1.69 -12.04 -3.30
C GLN A 146 -2.97 -11.29 -2.93
N ASN A 147 -2.85 -9.97 -2.87
CA ASN A 147 -3.98 -9.09 -2.72
C ASN A 147 -4.54 -8.77 -4.12
N ILE A 148 -5.80 -9.08 -4.34
CA ILE A 148 -6.49 -8.84 -5.61
C ILE A 148 -7.50 -7.72 -5.42
N GLY A 149 -7.42 -6.74 -6.31
CA GLY A 149 -8.35 -5.62 -6.39
C GLY A 149 -9.38 -5.81 -7.49
N GLY A 150 -10.63 -5.41 -7.25
CA GLY A 150 -11.60 -5.20 -8.33
C GLY A 150 -11.27 -3.94 -9.13
N ALA A 151 -11.43 -4.01 -10.45
CA ALA A 151 -11.29 -2.85 -11.34
C ALA A 151 -12.58 -2.67 -12.17
N LEU A 152 -12.98 -1.42 -12.42
CA LEU A 152 -14.13 -1.12 -13.28
C LEU A 152 -13.69 -1.07 -14.75
N VAL A 153 -14.54 -1.57 -15.62
CA VAL A 153 -14.40 -1.45 -17.08
C VAL A 153 -15.65 -0.73 -17.62
N PRO A 154 -15.52 0.43 -18.28
CA PRO A 154 -14.29 1.17 -18.59
C PRO A 154 -13.70 1.87 -17.35
N ASN A 155 -12.38 1.75 -17.18
CA ASN A 155 -11.65 2.36 -16.08
C ASN A 155 -11.53 3.87 -16.30
N ALA A 156 -12.13 4.67 -15.41
CA ALA A 156 -11.99 6.12 -15.42
C ALA A 156 -10.78 6.57 -14.58
N ALA A 157 -10.26 5.73 -13.68
CA ALA A 157 -9.09 6.02 -12.87
C ALA A 157 -7.80 6.04 -13.68
N THR A 158 -7.00 7.08 -13.41
CA THR A 158 -5.67 7.34 -13.99
C THR A 158 -4.64 6.24 -13.74
N ARG A 159 -4.91 5.30 -12.83
CA ARG A 159 -3.95 4.32 -12.30
C ARG A 159 -3.48 3.26 -13.30
N PHE A 160 -4.29 2.92 -14.32
CA PHE A 160 -3.97 1.88 -15.31
C PHE A 160 -3.86 2.45 -16.73
N LYS A 161 -3.04 3.49 -16.92
CA LYS A 161 -2.84 4.13 -18.23
C LYS A 161 -1.67 3.56 -19.04
N GLU A 162 -0.70 2.95 -18.38
CA GLU A 162 0.50 2.42 -19.01
C GLU A 162 0.60 0.91 -18.74
N PHE A 163 0.65 0.14 -19.81
CA PHE A 163 0.83 -1.31 -19.78
C PHE A 163 2.16 -1.62 -20.44
N VAL A 164 2.98 -2.45 -19.80
CA VAL A 164 4.25 -2.91 -20.36
C VAL A 164 3.96 -3.84 -21.54
N ALA A 165 2.92 -4.68 -21.42
CA ALA A 165 2.44 -5.50 -22.52
C ALA A 165 0.98 -5.95 -22.32
N GLY A 166 0.25 -6.13 -23.43
CA GLY A 166 -1.17 -6.48 -23.40
C GLY A 166 -2.07 -5.25 -23.24
N GLY A 167 -3.20 -5.41 -22.56
CA GLY A 167 -4.15 -4.33 -22.34
C GLY A 167 -5.05 -4.54 -21.12
N MET A 168 -5.95 -3.58 -20.90
CA MET A 168 -6.97 -3.68 -19.84
C MET A 168 -7.95 -4.83 -20.12
N MET A 169 -8.63 -5.29 -19.07
CA MET A 169 -9.73 -6.26 -19.16
C MET A 169 -10.78 -5.86 -20.21
N SER A 170 -11.19 -6.81 -21.04
CA SER A 170 -12.03 -6.55 -22.22
C SER A 170 -13.50 -6.31 -21.86
N ALA A 171 -14.00 -6.93 -20.79
CA ALA A 171 -15.37 -6.78 -20.33
C ALA A 171 -15.46 -6.88 -18.79
N PRO A 172 -16.51 -6.30 -18.15
CA PRO A 172 -16.70 -6.35 -16.70
C PRO A 172 -16.81 -7.76 -16.11
N ASP A 173 -17.25 -8.73 -16.92
CA ASP A 173 -17.41 -10.14 -16.54
C ASP A 173 -16.48 -11.07 -17.35
N ALA A 174 -15.46 -10.49 -18.00
CA ALA A 174 -14.41 -11.31 -18.60
C ALA A 174 -13.59 -11.91 -17.44
N GLY A 175 -13.42 -13.24 -17.45
CA GLY A 175 -12.50 -13.95 -16.56
C GLY A 175 -11.04 -13.63 -16.86
N GLU A 176 -10.71 -12.35 -16.92
CA GLU A 176 -9.43 -11.76 -17.26
C GLU A 176 -8.83 -11.08 -16.04
N ALA A 177 -7.51 -11.06 -15.92
CA ALA A 177 -6.81 -10.40 -14.84
C ALA A 177 -5.68 -9.55 -15.43
N VAL A 178 -5.47 -8.37 -14.85
CA VAL A 178 -4.27 -7.58 -15.08
C VAL A 178 -3.33 -7.85 -13.91
N VAL A 179 -2.07 -8.13 -14.20
CA VAL A 179 -1.05 -8.39 -13.18
C VAL A 179 -0.01 -7.29 -13.22
N ASP A 180 0.73 -7.10 -12.12
CA ASP A 180 1.85 -6.17 -12.13
C ASP A 180 3.15 -6.88 -12.57
N GLN A 181 4.18 -6.07 -12.84
CA GLN A 181 5.49 -6.60 -13.22
C GLN A 181 6.13 -7.42 -12.09
N GLU A 182 5.78 -7.14 -10.83
CA GLU A 182 6.30 -7.86 -9.67
C GLU A 182 5.71 -9.27 -9.58
N PHE A 183 4.42 -9.45 -9.87
CA PHE A 183 3.76 -10.74 -9.99
C PHE A 183 4.47 -11.60 -11.04
N ALA A 184 4.72 -11.07 -12.23
CA ALA A 184 5.43 -11.83 -13.27
C ALA A 184 6.80 -12.31 -12.78
N ARG A 185 7.55 -11.47 -12.04
CA ARG A 185 8.85 -11.88 -11.47
C ARG A 185 8.70 -12.92 -10.36
N ASN A 186 7.76 -12.72 -9.43
CA ASN A 186 7.58 -13.57 -8.25
C ASN A 186 7.08 -14.98 -8.61
N PHE A 187 6.27 -15.08 -9.66
CA PHE A 187 5.81 -16.37 -10.19
C PHE A 187 6.78 -16.99 -11.20
N GLY A 188 8.00 -16.45 -11.35
CA GLY A 188 9.08 -17.08 -12.10
C GLY A 188 9.00 -16.92 -13.63
N TYR A 189 8.34 -15.87 -14.13
CA TYR A 189 8.33 -15.55 -15.56
C TYR A 189 9.63 -14.81 -15.94
N ALA A 190 10.29 -15.24 -17.01
CA ALA A 190 11.55 -14.64 -17.47
C ALA A 190 11.35 -13.21 -18.00
N ARG A 191 10.23 -12.97 -18.70
CA ARG A 191 9.79 -11.64 -19.11
C ARG A 191 8.33 -11.40 -18.68
N PRO A 192 7.95 -10.15 -18.37
CA PRO A 192 6.55 -9.79 -18.09
C PRO A 192 5.60 -10.19 -19.23
N GLU A 193 6.07 -10.09 -20.49
CA GLU A 193 5.34 -10.48 -21.69
C GLU A 193 4.95 -11.98 -21.70
N ASP A 194 5.78 -12.85 -21.13
CA ASP A 194 5.55 -14.30 -21.11
C ASP A 194 4.41 -14.69 -20.15
N ALA A 195 3.98 -13.77 -19.28
CA ALA A 195 2.83 -13.96 -18.41
C ALA A 195 1.51 -13.77 -19.15
N ILE A 196 1.51 -13.06 -20.28
CA ILE A 196 0.28 -12.74 -21.01
C ILE A 196 -0.33 -14.01 -21.61
N GLY A 197 -1.63 -14.18 -21.38
CA GLY A 197 -2.39 -15.32 -21.83
C GLY A 197 -2.23 -16.58 -20.99
N LYS A 198 -1.35 -16.60 -19.98
CA LYS A 198 -1.32 -17.70 -19.01
C LYS A 198 -2.51 -17.61 -18.04
N THR A 199 -2.85 -18.76 -17.47
CA THR A 199 -3.94 -18.87 -16.51
C THR A 199 -3.44 -18.68 -15.08
N ILE A 200 -4.30 -18.11 -14.26
CA ILE A 200 -4.13 -17.92 -12.84
C ILE A 200 -5.29 -18.62 -12.15
N ASP A 201 -4.99 -19.49 -11.20
CA ASP A 201 -6.01 -20.11 -10.35
C ASP A 201 -6.07 -19.38 -9.02
N LEU A 202 -7.20 -18.75 -8.75
CA LEU A 202 -7.52 -18.15 -7.47
C LEU A 202 -8.08 -19.23 -6.56
N LEU A 203 -7.34 -19.54 -5.50
CA LEU A 203 -7.72 -20.48 -4.46
C LEU A 203 -8.26 -19.68 -3.29
N ALA A 204 -9.58 -19.70 -3.13
CA ALA A 204 -10.24 -19.23 -1.92
C ALA A 204 -10.54 -20.43 -1.01
N PRO A 205 -10.33 -20.32 0.31
CA PRO A 205 -10.95 -21.26 1.24
C PRO A 205 -12.48 -21.19 1.06
N PRO A 206 -13.19 -22.31 1.21
CA PRO A 206 -14.64 -22.32 1.03
C PRO A 206 -15.27 -21.36 2.03
N GLU A 207 -16.18 -20.50 1.57
CA GLU A 207 -16.99 -19.68 2.48
C GLU A 207 -17.70 -20.63 3.46
N LYS A 208 -17.26 -20.66 4.72
CA LYS A 208 -18.10 -21.19 5.78
C LYS A 208 -19.32 -20.28 5.84
N GLY A 209 -20.44 -20.76 5.29
CA GLY A 209 -21.71 -20.06 5.33
C GLY A 209 -21.99 -19.59 6.76
N LYS A 210 -22.31 -18.30 6.91
CA LYS A 210 -22.90 -17.76 8.13
C LYS A 210 -24.20 -18.52 8.40
N GLY A 211 -24.14 -19.51 9.28
CA GLY A 211 -25.27 -20.38 9.58
C GLY A 211 -24.87 -21.64 10.34
N ALA A 212 -24.07 -21.50 11.39
CA ALA A 212 -23.99 -22.49 12.45
C ALA A 212 -23.51 -21.76 13.71
N GLU A 213 -24.27 -21.95 14.78
CA GLU A 213 -24.18 -21.27 16.06
C GLU A 213 -22.81 -21.42 16.73
N GLU A 214 -22.54 -20.44 17.57
CA GLU A 214 -21.45 -20.39 18.54
C GLU A 214 -21.38 -21.69 19.36
N GLU A 215 -20.25 -22.39 19.29
CA GLU A 215 -19.70 -23.06 20.47
C GLU A 215 -18.22 -22.66 20.57
N GLU A 216 -17.96 -21.76 21.51
CA GLU A 216 -16.63 -21.41 21.99
C GLU A 216 -16.00 -22.63 22.67
N GLU A 217 -15.26 -23.45 21.91
CA GLU A 217 -14.25 -24.31 22.51
C GLU A 217 -12.87 -23.68 22.36
N SER A 218 -12.38 -23.20 23.50
CA SER A 218 -11.06 -22.60 23.67
C SER A 218 -9.94 -23.57 23.23
N PRO A 219 -8.91 -23.12 22.48
CA PRO A 219 -7.84 -23.99 22.05
C PRO A 219 -6.88 -24.28 23.22
N ASN A 220 -6.84 -25.53 23.67
CA ASN A 220 -5.84 -26.01 24.61
C ASN A 220 -4.44 -26.15 23.94
N PHE A 221 -3.42 -25.81 24.73
CA PHE A 221 -2.06 -25.40 24.34
C PHE A 221 -1.14 -26.49 23.73
N PHE A 222 -1.58 -27.75 23.61
CA PHE A 222 -0.81 -28.81 22.94
C PHE A 222 -1.76 -29.63 22.05
N GLY A 223 -1.79 -29.27 20.76
CA GLY A 223 -2.62 -29.93 19.74
C GLY A 223 -2.14 -31.34 19.41
N ILE A 224 -2.39 -32.29 20.30
CA ILE A 224 -2.26 -33.73 20.01
C ILE A 224 -3.64 -34.35 20.23
N PRO A 225 -4.35 -34.77 19.17
CA PRO A 225 -5.55 -35.59 19.33
C PRO A 225 -5.13 -36.99 19.82
N LEU A 226 -5.76 -37.48 20.88
CA LEU A 226 -5.65 -38.87 21.30
C LEU A 226 -6.40 -39.74 20.28
N GLU A 227 -5.68 -40.69 19.70
CA GLU A 227 -6.21 -41.78 18.88
C GLU A 227 -7.02 -42.73 19.78
N ASP A 228 -8.32 -42.82 19.53
CA ASP A 228 -9.09 -44.02 19.87
C ASP A 228 -9.39 -44.77 18.57
N GLU A 229 -8.87 -45.98 18.48
CA GLU A 229 -9.11 -46.93 17.40
C GLU A 229 -10.60 -47.23 17.24
N GLU A 230 -11.13 -47.17 16.01
CA GLU A 230 -11.77 -48.31 15.34
C GLU A 230 -12.32 -47.89 13.96
N GLY A 231 -11.66 -48.41 12.92
CA GLY A 231 -12.20 -48.72 11.59
C GLY A 231 -13.17 -47.75 10.90
N LYS A 232 -12.63 -46.93 9.98
CA LYS A 232 -13.19 -46.74 8.61
C LYS A 232 -12.25 -45.93 7.71
N SER A 233 -11.81 -46.60 6.66
CA SER A 233 -11.39 -46.11 5.34
C SER A 233 -10.91 -44.66 5.19
N GLU A 234 -9.66 -44.56 4.73
CA GLU A 234 -9.13 -43.49 3.88
C GLU A 234 -10.22 -42.78 3.05
N THR A 235 -10.54 -41.55 3.45
CA THR A 235 -10.92 -40.49 2.52
C THR A 235 -10.31 -39.21 3.05
N ALA A 236 -9.19 -38.80 2.45
CA ALA A 236 -8.66 -37.45 2.62
C ALA A 236 -9.79 -36.43 2.37
N PRO A 237 -9.94 -35.37 3.18
CA PRO A 237 -10.91 -34.33 2.89
C PRO A 237 -10.38 -33.51 1.71
N SER A 238 -10.64 -34.00 0.50
CA SER A 238 -10.50 -33.26 -0.75
C SER A 238 -11.74 -32.38 -0.99
N ASP A 239 -12.19 -31.65 0.03
CA ASP A 239 -13.42 -30.86 -0.05
C ASP A 239 -13.10 -29.36 -0.09
N ALA A 240 -13.37 -28.82 -1.29
CA ALA A 240 -13.72 -27.45 -1.58
C ALA A 240 -12.65 -26.34 -1.49
N LEU A 241 -11.51 -26.46 -2.19
CA LEU A 241 -10.86 -25.26 -2.72
C LEU A 241 -11.64 -24.79 -3.96
N VAL A 242 -12.33 -23.66 -3.88
CA VAL A 242 -12.96 -23.04 -5.06
C VAL A 242 -11.85 -22.40 -5.87
N ALA A 243 -11.35 -23.13 -6.86
CA ALA A 243 -10.41 -22.62 -7.85
C ALA A 243 -11.20 -21.89 -8.95
N ARG A 244 -11.13 -20.56 -8.99
CA ARG A 244 -11.58 -19.81 -10.17
C ARG A 244 -10.37 -19.48 -11.05
N THR A 245 -10.44 -19.90 -12.30
CA THR A 245 -9.37 -19.68 -13.29
C THR A 245 -9.62 -18.39 -14.05
N TYR A 246 -8.61 -17.52 -14.10
CA TYR A 246 -8.60 -16.26 -14.84
C TYR A 246 -7.44 -16.26 -15.85
N ARG A 247 -7.58 -15.52 -16.96
CA ARG A 247 -6.54 -15.35 -17.98
C ARG A 247 -5.85 -14.01 -17.82
N ILE A 248 -4.53 -13.97 -17.91
CA ILE A 248 -3.78 -12.71 -17.86
C ILE A 248 -3.98 -11.94 -19.17
N ALA A 249 -4.59 -10.76 -19.11
CA ALA A 249 -4.85 -9.89 -20.26
C ALA A 249 -3.79 -8.79 -20.46
N GLY A 250 -3.13 -8.37 -19.38
CA GLY A 250 -2.11 -7.33 -19.42
C GLY A 250 -1.18 -7.35 -18.21
N VAL A 251 0.00 -6.75 -18.41
CA VAL A 251 1.06 -6.53 -17.41
C VAL A 251 1.56 -5.09 -17.43
#